data_AF-A0A537K1V4-F1
#
_entry.id   AF-A0A537K1V4-F1
#
_cell.length_a   1.000
_cell.length_b   1.000
_cell.length_c   1.000
_cell.angle_alpha   90.00
_cell.angle_beta   90.00
_cell.angle_gamma   90.00
#
_symmetry.space_group_name_H-M   'P 1'
#
loop_
_entity.id
_entity.type
_entity.pdbx_description
1 polymer ?
#
loop_
_entity_poly.entity_id
_entity_poly.type
_entity_poly.pdbx_seq_one_letter_code
_entity_poly.pdbx_strand_id
1 'polypeptide(L)' 'MKNFIHQLFKDKNENFSLREVAIALFILVLITSWIAKQFFSLDIPEFMFYSFTSLVGAGCFGYSLERKTNS' A
#
# COMPACT_ATOMS: atom_id res chain seq x y z
N MET A 1 -19.14 -4.87 7.46
CA MET A 1 -17.70 -4.58 7.56
C MET A 1 -16.81 -5.63 6.87
N LYS A 2 -17.04 -6.95 7.06
CA LYS A 2 -16.25 -8.02 6.43
C LYS A 2 -16.14 -7.89 4.89
N ASN A 3 -17.24 -7.55 4.22
CA ASN A 3 -17.27 -7.36 2.76
C ASN A 3 -16.50 -6.12 2.28
N PHE A 4 -16.35 -5.08 3.09
CA PHE A 4 -15.67 -3.85 2.68
C PHE A 4 -14.15 -4.06 2.64
N ILE A 5 -13.61 -4.73 3.65
CA ILE A 5 -12.21 -5.18 3.68
C ILE A 5 -11.98 -6.19 2.55
N HIS A 6 -12.90 -7.13 2.34
CA HIS A 6 -12.78 -8.10 1.26
C HIS A 6 -12.81 -7.48 -0.14
N GLN A 7 -13.54 -6.37 -0.33
CA GLN A 7 -13.56 -5.61 -1.58
C GLN A 7 -12.32 -4.73 -1.76
N LEU A 8 -11.74 -4.18 -0.69
CA LEU A 8 -10.51 -3.39 -0.75
C LEU A 8 -9.30 -4.18 -1.25
N PHE A 9 -9.28 -5.49 -1.03
CA PHE A 9 -8.23 -6.39 -1.50
C PHE A 9 -8.58 -7.08 -2.84
N LYS A 10 -9.72 -6.74 -3.44
CA LYS A 10 -10.19 -7.33 -4.70
C LYS A 10 -9.72 -6.43 -5.86
N ASP A 11 -8.89 -6.96 -6.76
CA ASP A 11 -8.41 -6.28 -7.97
C ASP A 11 -9.57 -6.08 -8.98
N LYS A 12 -9.38 -5.25 -10.01
CA LYS A 12 -10.28 -4.98 -11.16
C LYS A 12 -10.87 -6.23 -11.83
N ASN A 13 -10.21 -7.38 -11.67
CA ASN A 13 -10.61 -8.68 -12.22
C ASN A 13 -11.19 -9.63 -11.17
N GLU A 14 -11.63 -9.12 -10.01
CA GLU A 14 -12.20 -9.92 -8.92
C GLU A 14 -11.23 -10.93 -8.26
N ASN A 15 -9.95 -10.88 -8.62
CA ASN A 15 -8.88 -11.69 -8.02
C ASN A 15 -8.15 -10.92 -6.92
N PHE A 16 -7.60 -11.67 -5.96
CA PHE A 16 -6.66 -11.13 -4.97
C PHE A 16 -5.29 -11.04 -5.60
N SER A 17 -4.77 -9.84 -5.87
CA SER A 17 -3.41 -9.69 -6.37
C SER A 17 -2.44 -9.36 -5.24
N LEU A 18 -1.28 -10.00 -5.28
CA LEU A 18 -0.21 -9.82 -4.29
C LEU A 18 0.29 -8.36 -4.20
N ARG A 19 0.06 -7.57 -5.25
CA ARG A 19 0.40 -6.15 -5.31
C ARG A 19 -0.45 -5.30 -4.37
N GLU A 20 -1.78 -5.41 -4.39
CA GLU A 20 -2.62 -4.59 -3.50
C GLU A 20 -2.33 -4.96 -2.04
N VAL A 21 -2.03 -6.23 -1.78
CA VAL A 21 -1.57 -6.68 -0.46
C VAL A 21 -0.25 -6.01 -0.06
N ALA A 22 0.75 -5.98 -0.96
CA ALA A 22 2.01 -5.32 -0.68
C ALA A 22 1.85 -3.81 -0.46
N ILE A 23 1.05 -3.13 -1.28
CA ILE A 23 0.76 -1.69 -1.14
C ILE A 23 0.06 -1.41 0.20
N ALA A 24 -0.97 -2.18 0.56
CA ALA A 24 -1.66 -2.05 1.83
C ALA A 24 -0.71 -2.26 3.03
N LEU A 25 0.21 -3.21 2.91
CA LEU A 25 1.21 -3.49 3.94
C LEU A 25 2.20 -2.32 4.07
N PHE A 26 2.67 -1.72 2.98
CA PHE A 26 3.53 -0.53 3.03
C PHE A 26 2.81 0.70 3.58
N ILE A 27 1.53 0.90 3.27
CA ILE A 27 0.72 1.96 3.88
C ILE A 27 0.61 1.74 5.40
N LEU A 28 0.40 0.49 5.84
CA LEU A 28 0.35 0.16 7.27
C LEU A 28 1.69 0.45 7.96
N VAL A 29 2.81 0.08 7.33
CA VAL A 29 4.16 0.42 7.83
C VAL A 29 4.30 1.93 7.98
N LEU A 30 3.93 2.73 6.97
CA LEU A 30 3.99 4.20 7.05
C LEU A 30 3.16 4.76 8.22
N ILE A 31 1.94 4.27 8.42
CA ILE A 31 1.08 4.70 9.54
C ILE A 31 1.72 4.33 10.88
N THR A 32 2.19 3.09 11.05
CA THR A 32 2.83 2.66 12.30
C THR A 32 4.12 3.41 12.59
N SER A 33 4.92 3.71 11.56
CA SER A 33 6.09 4.57 11.66
C SER A 33 5.70 5.99 12.12
N TRP A 34 4.63 6.55 11.58
CA TRP A 34 4.17 7.89 11.98
C TRP A 34 3.69 7.92 13.44
N ILE A 35 2.97 6.88 13.88
CA ILE A 35 2.57 6.69 15.28
C ILE A 35 3.82 6.54 16.17
N ALA A 36 4.81 5.76 15.76
CA ALA A 36 6.05 5.59 16.52
C ALA A 36 6.79 6.92 16.70
N LYS A 37 6.87 7.75 15.64
CA LYS A 37 7.47 9.09 15.73
C LYS A 37 6.70 10.01 16.69
N GLN A 38 5.37 9.98 16.63
CA GLN A 38 4.49 10.82 17.45
C GLN A 38 4.56 10.47 18.94
N PHE A 39 4.61 9.19 19.31
CA PHE A 39 4.52 8.74 20.70
C PHE A 39 5.86 8.37 21.35
N PHE A 40 6.86 7.98 20.55
CA PHE A 40 8.16 7.52 21.06
C PHE A 40 9.32 8.45 20.68
N SER A 41 9.05 9.57 19.98
CA SER A 41 10.07 10.51 19.50
C SER A 41 11.22 9.83 18.74
N LEU A 42 10.93 8.70 18.10
CA LEU A 42 11.89 7.99 17.27
C LEU A 42 12.04 8.72 15.95
N ASP A 43 13.22 9.26 15.70
CA ASP A 43 13.54 9.88 14.42
C ASP A 43 13.61 8.82 13.33
N ILE A 44 12.74 8.99 12.34
CA ILE A 44 12.72 8.14 11.16
C ILE A 44 13.67 8.75 10.12
N PRO A 45 14.64 7.98 9.61
CA PRO A 45 15.51 8.44 8.54
C PRO A 45 14.71 8.84 7.30
N GLU A 46 14.98 10.02 6.75
CA GLU A 46 14.23 10.57 5.62
C GLU A 46 14.29 9.66 4.38
N PHE A 47 15.44 9.03 4.12
CA PHE A 47 15.62 8.10 3.00
C PHE A 47 14.62 6.93 3.05
N MET A 48 14.29 6.47 4.26
CA MET A 48 13.40 5.34 4.47
C MET A 48 11.97 5.73 4.13
N PHE A 49 11.56 6.94 4.54
CA PHE A 49 10.26 7.50 4.20
C PHE A 49 10.09 7.67 2.68
N TYR A 50 11.09 8.27 2.00
CA TYR A 50 11.07 8.45 0.54
C TYR A 50 11.05 7.12 -0.21
N SER A 51 11.79 6.11 0.26
CA SER A 51 11.81 4.78 -0.34
C SER A 51 10.44 4.11 -0.28
N PHE A 52 9.79 4.14 0.89
CA PHE A 52 8.47 3.54 1.05
C PHE A 52 7.36 4.29 0.30
N THR A 53 7.38 5.63 0.31
CA THR A 53 6.40 6.42 -0.47
C THR A 53 6.59 6.24 -1.98
N SER A 54 7.84 6.15 -2.46
CA SER A 54 8.13 5.82 -3.85
C SER A 54 7.63 4.43 -4.24
N LEU A 55 7.81 3.42 -3.38
CA LEU A 55 7.32 2.05 -3.62
C LEU A 55 5.79 1.97 -3.68
N VAL A 56 5.11 2.67 -2.76
CA VAL A 56 3.64 2.79 -2.76
C VAL A 56 3.18 3.49 -4.05
N GLY A 57 3.84 4.58 -4.44
CA GLY A 57 3.58 5.29 -5.69
C GLY A 57 3.74 4.39 -6.92
N ALA A 58 4.88 3.72 -7.06
CA ALA A 58 5.17 2.81 -8.16
C ALA A 58 4.16 1.66 -8.23
N GLY A 59 3.77 1.09 -7.07
CA GLY A 59 2.72 0.07 -6.98
C GLY A 59 1.37 0.57 -7.46
N CYS A 60 0.95 1.77 -7.02
CA CYS A 60 -0.30 2.40 -7.46
C CYS A 60 -0.29 2.81 -8.94
N PHE A 61 0.83 3.31 -9.46
CA PHE A 61 0.99 3.65 -10.88
C PHE A 61 0.94 2.41 -11.76
N GLY A 62 1.60 1.32 -11.35
CA GLY A 62 1.51 0.03 -12.02
C GLY A 62 0.08 -0.46 -12.13
N TYR A 63 -0.71 -0.34 -11.06
CA TYR A 63 -2.14 -0.70 -11.06
C TYR A 63 -3.00 0.20 -11.97
N SER A 64 -2.69 1.50 -12.03
CA SER A 64 -3.41 2.44 -12.90
C SER A 64 -3.16 2.17 -14.39
N LEU A 65 -1.93 1.78 -14.74
CA LEU A 65 -1.53 1.43 -16.11
C LEU A 65 -1.98 0.02 -16.52
N GLU A 66 -2.30 -0.86 -15.57
CA GLU A 66 -2.79 -2.19 -15.88
C GLU A 66 -4.18 -2.11 -16.53
N ARG A 67 -4.21 -2.39 -17.85
CA ARG A 67 -5.43 -2.57 -18.61
C ARG A 67 -6.07 -3.91 -18.25
N LYS A 68 -7.40 -3.92 -18.12
CA LYS A 68 -8.15 -5.18 -17.99
C LYS A 68 -7.81 -6.09 -19.17
N THR A 69 -7.14 -7.20 -18.91
CA THR A 69 -7.17 -8.36 -19.79
C THR A 69 -8.56 -8.97 -19.62
N ASN A 70 -9.51 -8.52 -20.44
CA ASN A 70 -10.72 -9.29 -20.72
C ASN A 70 -10.29 -10.30 -21.80
N SER A 71 -10.15 -11.55 -21.40
CA SER A 71 -10.08 -12.67 -22.35
C SER A 71 -11.47 -13.22 -22.59
#